data_AF-A0ABD5WJ39-F1
#
_entry.id   AF-A0ABD5WJ39-F1
#
_cell.length_a   1.000
_cell.length_b   1.000
_cell.length_c   1.000
_cell.angle_alpha   90.00
_cell.angle_beta   90.00
_cell.angle_gamma   90.00
#
_symmetry.space_group_name_H-M   'P 1'
#
loop_
_entity.id
_entity.type
_entity.pdbx_description
1 polymer ?
#
loop_
_entity_poly.entity_id
_entity_poly.type
_entity_poly.pdbx_seq_one_letter_code
_entity_poly.pdbx_strand_id
1 'polypeptide(L)'
;MKPTVTALDDNRGIRIFDPIENAYFEVETATPVAPDVAACDHFRFPVETAVEFATTALRIPELTSVFLHDDGELTATFDPSDGRLQTDGPRTLEVNIAPTKLYLRVNQPVTIHRDGDVVRLDFDGETVVRVGVRSLHDRPAGTITTTPNPEGAMRAVSLLGSALKTTSPERSFPTLRGHPPLVEVGDEFDVPNGIEPPDTGVRIEVPPEYEYVYPVSSLAYYLGAKVVAGDRPRLVTDTGFTYDLDGAEGFEQTVGRVLRQTFLLDCVTRTEGYYQVDLHERRRVESRLTWISPRSTTGRSPTASKRIWACRSRRSRTQSPTGR
;
A
#
# COMPACT_ATOMS: atom_id res chain seq x y z
N MET A 1 3.05 11.00 8.23
CA MET A 1 4.53 11.15 8.20
C MET A 1 5.12 10.11 7.27
N LYS A 2 6.31 10.35 6.68
CA LYS A 2 6.94 9.44 5.71
C LYS A 2 8.37 9.11 6.12
N PRO A 3 8.91 7.93 5.77
CA PRO A 3 10.31 7.62 5.97
C PRO A 3 11.23 8.63 5.27
N THR A 4 12.41 8.90 5.82
CA THR A 4 13.43 9.75 5.20
C THR A 4 14.67 8.95 4.87
N VAL A 5 15.37 9.33 3.79
CA VAL A 5 16.61 8.69 3.38
C VAL A 5 17.69 9.75 3.24
N THR A 6 18.82 9.57 3.93
CA THR A 6 19.98 10.48 3.90
C THR A 6 21.27 9.69 3.70
N ALA A 7 22.36 10.34 3.29
CA ALA A 7 23.68 9.70 3.30
C ALA A 7 24.13 9.38 4.74
N LEU A 8 25.00 8.38 4.91
CA LEU A 8 25.75 8.15 6.14
C LEU A 8 26.83 9.23 6.36
N ASP A 9 27.34 9.34 7.59
CA ASP A 9 28.30 10.41 7.95
C ASP A 9 29.64 10.29 7.20
N ASP A 10 30.06 9.08 6.85
CA ASP A 10 31.22 8.80 6.00
C ASP A 10 30.87 8.73 4.50
N ASN A 11 29.60 9.03 4.16
CA ASN A 11 28.94 8.88 2.87
C ASN A 11 28.93 7.46 2.30
N ARG A 12 29.40 6.42 3.00
CA ARG A 12 29.47 5.04 2.47
C ARG A 12 28.16 4.28 2.68
N GLY A 13 27.06 4.93 2.35
CA GLY A 13 25.74 4.32 2.37
C GLY A 13 24.64 5.33 2.58
N ILE A 14 23.46 4.80 2.83
CA ILE A 14 22.27 5.56 3.19
C ILE A 14 21.74 5.13 4.57
N ARG A 15 21.21 6.09 5.31
CA ARG A 15 20.40 5.89 6.50
C ARG A 15 18.94 6.12 6.14
N ILE A 16 18.11 5.14 6.48
CA ILE A 16 16.67 5.19 6.38
C ILE A 16 16.14 5.40 7.79
N PHE A 17 15.29 6.40 7.98
CA PHE A 17 14.59 6.65 9.23
C PHE A 17 13.09 6.61 9.01
N ASP A 18 12.39 5.77 9.77
CA ASP A 18 10.94 5.75 9.83
C ASP A 18 10.46 6.50 11.09
N PRO A 19 9.83 7.68 10.96
CA PRO A 19 9.38 8.45 12.12
C PRO A 19 8.16 7.85 12.83
N ILE A 20 7.36 7.03 12.15
CA ILE A 20 6.18 6.39 12.75
C ILE A 20 6.63 5.24 13.65
N GLU A 21 7.60 4.47 13.15
CA GLU A 21 8.14 3.33 13.88
C GLU A 21 9.28 3.70 14.83
N ASN A 22 9.79 4.94 14.72
CA ASN A 22 10.98 5.44 15.39
C ASN A 22 12.17 4.48 15.24
N ALA A 23 12.43 4.08 13.99
CA ALA A 23 13.41 3.05 13.65
C ALA A 23 14.38 3.51 12.57
N TYR A 24 15.64 3.09 12.69
CA TYR A 24 16.71 3.41 11.76
C TYR A 24 17.28 2.15 11.13
N PHE A 25 17.59 2.24 9.84
CA PHE A 25 18.22 1.16 9.07
C PHE A 25 19.28 1.75 8.16
N GLU A 26 20.33 0.99 7.92
CA GLU A 26 21.42 1.43 7.07
C GLU A 26 21.60 0.45 5.92
N VAL A 27 21.89 1.00 4.74
CA VAL A 27 22.34 0.23 3.58
C VAL A 27 23.68 0.81 3.18
N GLU A 28 24.75 0.05 3.36
CA GLU A 28 26.10 0.53 3.06
C GLU A 28 26.40 0.35 1.57
N THR A 29 27.31 1.18 1.06
CA THR A 29 27.77 1.18 -0.33
C THR A 29 29.27 0.96 -0.41
N ALA A 30 29.75 0.44 -1.53
CA ALA A 30 31.19 0.21 -1.74
C ALA A 30 32.00 1.53 -1.76
N THR A 31 31.39 2.60 -2.26
CA THR A 31 31.95 3.94 -2.41
C THR A 31 31.04 4.98 -1.77
N PRO A 32 31.56 6.18 -1.46
CA PRO A 32 30.73 7.31 -1.06
C PRO A 32 29.60 7.59 -2.04
N VAL A 33 28.39 7.84 -1.55
CA VAL A 33 27.20 8.17 -2.33
C VAL A 33 26.51 9.42 -1.79
N ALA A 34 25.85 10.16 -2.68
CA ALA A 34 24.93 11.22 -2.33
C ALA A 34 23.56 10.83 -2.93
N PRO A 35 22.56 10.46 -2.12
CA PRO A 35 21.26 10.02 -2.64
C PRO A 35 20.47 11.20 -3.20
N ASP A 36 20.10 11.13 -4.47
CA ASP A 36 19.21 12.08 -5.13
C ASP A 36 17.75 11.64 -4.99
N VAL A 37 16.82 12.60 -4.84
CA VAL A 37 15.39 12.29 -4.75
C VAL A 37 14.90 11.69 -6.07
N ALA A 38 14.22 10.55 -5.98
CA ALA A 38 13.63 9.84 -7.12
C ALA A 38 12.10 9.83 -7.06
N ALA A 39 11.46 9.58 -8.20
CA ALA A 39 10.00 9.46 -8.25
C ALA A 39 9.54 8.09 -7.71
N CYS A 40 8.54 8.10 -6.81
CA CYS A 40 7.97 6.87 -6.23
C CYS A 40 7.25 5.99 -7.28
N ASP A 41 6.78 6.57 -8.38
CA ASP A 41 6.10 5.84 -9.47
C ASP A 41 7.06 5.00 -10.34
N HIS A 42 8.37 5.07 -10.08
CA HIS A 42 9.34 4.12 -10.60
C HIS A 42 9.21 2.72 -9.99
N PHE A 43 8.46 2.57 -8.91
CA PHE A 43 8.23 1.30 -8.24
C PHE A 43 6.82 0.79 -8.53
N ARG A 44 6.73 -0.51 -8.85
CA ARG A 44 5.42 -1.18 -8.99
C ARG A 44 4.72 -1.30 -7.64
N PHE A 45 5.47 -1.68 -6.61
CA PHE A 45 4.96 -1.71 -5.23
C PHE A 45 4.96 -0.30 -4.65
N PRO A 46 3.94 0.07 -3.85
CA PRO A 46 3.84 1.42 -3.34
C PRO A 46 4.96 1.69 -2.35
N VAL A 47 5.62 2.84 -2.55
CA VAL A 47 6.67 3.40 -1.70
C VAL A 47 6.30 4.86 -1.37
N GLU A 48 6.75 5.35 -0.22
CA GLU A 48 6.45 6.69 0.28
C GLU A 48 7.59 7.68 0.01
N THR A 49 8.82 7.16 -0.02
CA THR A 49 10.06 7.89 -0.27
C THR A 49 10.92 7.08 -1.22
N ALA A 50 11.53 7.74 -2.19
CA ALA A 50 12.43 7.12 -3.15
C ALA A 50 13.66 7.99 -3.37
N VAL A 51 14.82 7.33 -3.46
CA VAL A 51 16.09 7.95 -3.83
C VAL A 51 16.82 7.11 -4.88
N GLU A 52 17.80 7.70 -5.54
CA GLU A 52 18.71 6.99 -6.44
C GLU A 52 20.16 7.43 -6.26
N PHE A 53 21.09 6.52 -6.50
CA PHE A 53 22.53 6.77 -6.48
C PHE A 53 23.27 5.68 -7.26
N ALA A 54 24.52 5.95 -7.64
CA ALA A 54 25.38 4.98 -8.33
C ALA A 54 26.29 4.24 -7.35
N THR A 55 26.41 2.91 -7.50
CA THR A 55 27.35 2.08 -6.72
C THR A 55 27.63 0.77 -7.46
N THR A 56 28.68 0.05 -7.05
CA THR A 56 29.02 -1.30 -7.54
C THR A 56 28.53 -2.41 -6.63
N ALA A 57 28.19 -2.10 -5.38
CA ALA A 57 27.63 -3.05 -4.44
C ALA A 57 26.84 -2.37 -3.32
N LEU A 58 25.95 -3.15 -2.71
CA LEU A 58 25.25 -2.80 -1.47
C LEU A 58 25.56 -3.82 -0.38
N ARG A 59 25.51 -3.39 0.87
CA ARG A 59 25.58 -4.25 2.05
C ARG A 59 24.43 -3.92 2.97
N ILE A 60 23.70 -4.96 3.36
CA ILE A 60 22.65 -4.88 4.37
C ILE A 60 23.25 -5.48 5.64
N PRO A 61 23.49 -4.68 6.70
CA PRO A 61 24.21 -5.10 7.92
C PRO A 61 23.36 -6.00 8.83
N GLU A 62 22.59 -6.90 8.24
CA GLU A 62 21.78 -7.92 8.90
C GLU A 62 21.50 -9.09 7.95
N LEU A 63 21.28 -10.28 8.52
CA LEU A 63 20.84 -11.45 7.76
C LEU A 63 19.33 -11.36 7.49
N THR A 64 18.97 -11.05 6.25
CA THR A 64 17.57 -10.95 5.81
C THR A 64 17.35 -11.64 4.48
N SER A 65 16.13 -12.14 4.25
CA SER A 65 15.74 -12.73 2.97
C SER A 65 15.48 -11.63 1.94
N VAL A 66 15.85 -11.90 0.69
CA VAL A 66 15.59 -11.00 -0.44
C VAL A 66 14.62 -11.69 -1.40
N PHE A 67 13.51 -11.02 -1.70
CA PHE A 67 12.46 -11.53 -2.59
C PHE A 67 12.59 -10.86 -3.95
N LEU A 68 12.69 -11.66 -5.01
CA LEU A 68 12.96 -11.19 -6.35
C LEU A 68 11.67 -11.15 -7.15
N HIS A 69 11.27 -9.95 -7.54
CA HIS A 69 10.07 -9.71 -8.32
C HIS A 69 10.41 -9.34 -9.76
N ASP A 70 9.74 -10.01 -10.70
CA ASP A 70 9.69 -9.63 -12.12
C ASP A 70 8.24 -9.29 -12.48
N ASP A 71 8.00 -8.04 -12.86
CA ASP A 71 6.67 -7.49 -13.11
C ASP A 71 5.59 -7.83 -12.05
N GLY A 72 5.98 -7.93 -10.77
CA GLY A 72 5.09 -8.25 -9.64
C GLY A 72 4.86 -9.74 -9.38
N GLU A 73 5.47 -10.63 -10.17
CA GLU A 73 5.57 -12.05 -9.90
C GLU A 73 6.82 -12.34 -9.04
N LEU A 74 6.66 -13.10 -7.96
CA LEU A 74 7.78 -13.59 -7.16
C LEU A 74 8.48 -14.71 -7.94
N THR A 75 9.67 -14.41 -8.46
CA THR A 75 10.45 -15.33 -9.32
C THR A 75 11.47 -16.16 -8.56
N ALA A 76 12.01 -15.62 -7.45
CA ALA A 76 12.93 -16.32 -6.58
C ALA A 76 12.97 -15.67 -5.19
N THR A 77 13.48 -16.42 -4.22
CA THR A 77 13.79 -15.94 -2.88
C THR A 77 15.24 -16.32 -2.58
N PHE A 78 16.02 -15.37 -2.08
CA PHE A 78 17.30 -15.64 -1.45
C PHE A 78 17.08 -15.76 0.05
N ASP A 79 17.40 -16.91 0.63
CA ASP A 79 17.59 -17.07 2.07
C ASP A 79 19.08 -16.99 2.41
N PRO A 80 19.49 -16.32 3.51
CA PRO A 80 20.89 -16.29 3.92
C PRO A 80 21.56 -17.68 4.11
N SER A 81 20.77 -18.75 4.27
CA SER A 81 21.27 -20.13 4.32
C SER A 81 21.58 -20.74 2.94
N ASP A 82 21.06 -20.18 1.84
CA ASP A 82 21.28 -20.66 0.47
C ASP A 82 22.70 -20.35 -0.05
N GLY A 83 23.42 -19.46 0.63
CA GLY A 83 24.80 -19.06 0.31
C GLY A 83 24.90 -18.01 -0.81
N ARG A 84 24.33 -18.27 -1.99
CA ARG A 84 24.40 -17.36 -3.15
C ARG A 84 23.22 -17.54 -4.12
N LEU A 85 22.74 -16.43 -4.68
CA LEU A 85 21.73 -16.37 -5.74
C LEU A 85 22.17 -15.33 -6.78
N GLN A 86 21.98 -15.63 -8.07
CA GLN A 86 22.28 -14.70 -9.16
C GLN A 86 21.05 -14.51 -10.04
N THR A 87 20.82 -13.28 -10.49
CA THR A 87 19.71 -12.92 -11.37
C THR A 87 20.17 -12.83 -12.82
N ASP A 88 19.29 -13.14 -13.77
CA ASP A 88 19.63 -13.10 -15.20
C ASP A 88 19.44 -11.73 -15.87
N GLY A 89 18.99 -10.69 -15.14
CA GLY A 89 18.70 -9.38 -15.70
C GLY A 89 18.12 -8.39 -14.68
N PRO A 90 17.49 -7.28 -15.14
CA PRO A 90 16.85 -6.30 -14.27
C PRO A 90 15.82 -6.93 -13.34
N ARG A 91 15.82 -6.53 -12.06
CA ARG A 91 14.90 -7.04 -11.05
C ARG A 91 14.46 -5.95 -10.08
N THR A 92 13.28 -6.14 -9.51
CA THR A 92 12.87 -5.46 -8.28
C THR A 92 13.15 -6.42 -7.12
N LEU A 93 13.98 -5.99 -6.18
CA LEU A 93 14.32 -6.75 -4.99
C LEU A 93 13.53 -6.16 -3.83
N GLU A 94 12.71 -6.98 -3.18
CA GLU A 94 12.08 -6.63 -1.91
C GLU A 94 12.97 -7.17 -0.78
N VAL A 95 13.44 -6.26 0.06
CA VAL A 95 14.22 -6.57 1.25
C VAL A 95 13.35 -6.25 2.47
N ASN A 96 13.11 -7.26 3.30
CA ASN A 96 12.33 -7.07 4.51
C ASN A 96 13.27 -6.63 5.63
N ILE A 97 13.30 -5.32 5.87
CA ILE A 97 14.05 -4.72 6.96
C ILE A 97 13.01 -4.16 7.94
N ALA A 98 12.60 -4.98 8.90
CA ALA A 98 11.50 -4.62 9.81
C ALA A 98 11.90 -3.41 10.68
N PRO A 99 11.02 -2.38 10.84
CA PRO A 99 9.61 -2.31 10.43
C PRO A 99 9.35 -1.47 9.16
N THR A 100 10.20 -1.59 8.14
CA THR A 100 10.00 -0.95 6.82
C THR A 100 9.96 -1.97 5.68
N LYS A 101 9.38 -1.57 4.55
CA LYS A 101 9.54 -2.25 3.27
C LYS A 101 10.56 -1.51 2.44
N LEU A 102 11.65 -2.19 2.11
CA LEU A 102 12.68 -1.70 1.22
C LEU A 102 12.55 -2.38 -0.15
N TYR A 103 12.48 -1.58 -1.19
CA TYR A 103 12.51 -2.04 -2.58
C TYR A 103 13.74 -1.47 -3.27
N LEU A 104 14.53 -2.34 -3.88
CA LEU A 104 15.67 -1.97 -4.72
C LEU A 104 15.31 -2.26 -6.16
N ARG A 105 15.50 -1.29 -7.05
CA ARG A 105 15.37 -1.51 -8.50
C ARG A 105 16.72 -1.30 -9.16
N VAL A 106 17.17 -2.33 -9.86
CA VAL A 106 18.46 -2.35 -10.56
C VAL A 106 18.22 -2.78 -12.00
N ASN A 107 18.88 -2.10 -12.94
CA ASN A 107 18.72 -2.33 -14.38
C ASN A 107 19.76 -3.31 -14.96
N GLN A 108 20.36 -4.15 -14.13
CA GLN A 108 21.35 -5.15 -14.51
C GLN A 108 21.28 -6.39 -13.60
N PRO A 109 21.95 -7.49 -13.97
CA PRO A 109 22.13 -8.64 -13.09
C PRO A 109 22.69 -8.27 -11.72
N VAL A 110 22.22 -8.97 -10.70
CA VAL A 110 22.66 -8.85 -9.31
C VAL A 110 23.08 -10.23 -8.80
N THR A 111 24.21 -10.27 -8.11
CA THR A 111 24.60 -11.41 -7.28
C THR A 111 24.26 -11.09 -5.83
N ILE A 112 23.43 -11.91 -5.21
CA ILE A 112 23.07 -11.83 -3.79
C ILE A 112 23.79 -12.97 -3.06
N HIS A 113 24.49 -12.67 -1.98
CA HIS A 113 25.15 -13.70 -1.18
C HIS A 113 25.32 -13.25 0.26
N ARG A 114 25.54 -14.24 1.13
CA ARG A 114 25.89 -14.00 2.53
C ARG A 114 27.40 -13.77 2.66
N ASP A 115 27.77 -12.72 3.38
CA ASP A 115 29.15 -12.41 3.78
C ASP A 115 29.17 -12.22 5.31
N GLY A 116 29.55 -13.26 6.05
CA GLY A 116 29.48 -13.25 7.51
C GLY A 116 28.04 -13.14 8.04
N ASP A 117 27.73 -12.01 8.67
CA ASP A 117 26.44 -11.60 9.22
C ASP A 117 25.71 -10.54 8.35
N VAL A 118 26.21 -10.30 7.15
CA VAL A 118 25.73 -9.30 6.19
C VAL A 118 25.18 -9.98 4.94
N VAL A 119 24.15 -9.40 4.34
CA VAL A 119 23.72 -9.73 2.97
C VAL A 119 24.34 -8.73 2.00
N ARG A 120 25.08 -9.26 1.01
CA ARG A 120 25.72 -8.45 -0.04
C ARG A 120 25.02 -8.61 -1.37
N LEU A 121 24.85 -7.49 -2.05
CA LEU A 121 24.37 -7.40 -3.42
C LEU A 121 25.51 -6.82 -4.27
N ASP A 122 26.12 -7.66 -5.10
CA ASP A 122 27.18 -7.24 -6.02
C ASP A 122 26.62 -7.06 -7.42
N PHE A 123 27.17 -6.06 -8.11
CA PHE A 123 26.83 -5.74 -9.48
C PHE A 123 28.06 -5.87 -10.40
N ASP A 124 27.86 -6.16 -11.69
CA ASP A 124 28.94 -6.36 -12.68
C ASP A 124 29.68 -5.07 -13.09
N GLY A 125 29.36 -3.96 -12.43
CA GLY A 125 29.90 -2.63 -12.66
C GLY A 125 29.07 -1.58 -11.92
N GLU A 126 29.49 -0.32 -12.02
CA GLU A 126 28.73 0.78 -11.44
C GLU A 126 27.36 0.91 -12.11
N THR A 127 26.29 0.97 -11.30
CA THR A 127 24.93 1.19 -11.79
C THR A 127 24.18 2.13 -10.87
N VAL A 128 23.19 2.81 -11.44
CA VAL A 128 22.14 3.46 -10.68
C VAL A 128 21.29 2.41 -9.99
N VAL A 129 21.23 2.48 -8.68
CA VAL A 129 20.30 1.76 -7.81
C VAL A 129 19.22 2.74 -7.41
N ARG A 130 17.95 2.35 -7.60
CA ARG A 130 16.83 3.09 -7.00
C ARG A 130 16.39 2.39 -5.74
N VAL A 131 16.22 3.15 -4.68
CA VAL A 131 15.81 2.68 -3.36
C VAL A 131 14.46 3.30 -3.05
N GLY A 132 13.45 2.47 -2.86
CA GLY A 132 12.11 2.87 -2.46
C GLY A 132 11.79 2.33 -1.07
N VAL A 133 11.28 3.19 -0.20
CA VAL A 133 11.00 2.88 1.20
C VAL A 133 9.53 3.13 1.51
N ARG A 134 8.92 2.22 2.25
CA ARG A 134 7.60 2.40 2.86
C ARG A 134 7.62 1.99 4.32
N SER A 135 6.96 2.76 5.18
CA SER A 135 6.69 2.33 6.55
C SER A 135 5.73 1.14 6.57
N LEU A 136 5.96 0.14 7.43
CA LEU A 136 4.91 -0.85 7.73
C LEU A 136 3.72 -0.19 8.42
N HIS A 137 3.97 0.90 9.17
CA HIS A 137 2.97 1.67 9.87
C HIS A 137 2.18 0.77 10.82
N ASP A 138 2.86 -0.05 11.62
CA ASP A 138 2.29 -0.92 12.64
C ASP A 138 1.98 -0.17 13.95
N ARG A 139 2.40 1.09 14.05
CA ARG A 139 2.11 2.01 15.17
C ARG A 139 1.29 3.22 14.72
N PRO A 140 0.49 3.84 15.60
CA PRO A 140 -0.27 5.03 15.23
C PRO A 140 0.67 6.20 14.84
N ALA A 141 0.40 6.83 13.69
CA ALA A 141 1.12 8.04 13.26
C ALA A 141 0.83 9.30 14.11
N GLY A 142 -0.11 9.23 15.05
CA GLY A 142 -0.48 10.34 15.93
C GLY A 142 -1.79 10.05 16.66
N THR A 143 -2.22 11.01 17.48
CA THR A 143 -3.49 10.96 18.24
C THR A 143 -4.40 12.09 17.77
N ILE A 144 -5.60 11.75 17.33
CA ILE A 144 -6.67 12.70 17.01
C ILE A 144 -7.44 12.99 18.30
N THR A 145 -7.65 14.26 18.62
CA THR A 145 -8.52 14.67 19.72
C THR A 145 -9.92 14.93 19.15
N THR A 146 -10.93 14.21 19.64
CA THR A 146 -12.34 14.40 19.27
C THR A 146 -13.11 15.10 20.38
N THR A 147 -14.16 15.83 20.01
CA THR A 147 -15.18 16.33 20.94
C THR A 147 -16.04 15.19 21.50
N PRO A 148 -16.70 15.36 22.67
CA PRO A 148 -17.54 14.33 23.31
C PRO A 148 -18.93 14.19 22.68
N ASN A 149 -19.15 14.75 21.49
CA ASN A 149 -20.38 14.59 20.71
C ASN A 149 -20.18 13.61 19.54
N PRO A 150 -21.25 12.97 19.06
CA PRO A 150 -21.17 12.03 17.95
C PRO A 150 -20.55 12.63 16.68
N GLU A 151 -20.82 13.89 16.36
CA GLU A 151 -20.26 14.57 15.19
C GLU A 151 -18.72 14.69 15.25
N GLY A 152 -18.17 14.88 16.45
CA GLY A 152 -16.73 14.79 16.69
C GLY A 152 -16.20 13.40 16.32
N ALA A 153 -16.84 12.36 16.86
CA ALA A 153 -16.44 10.98 16.59
C ALA A 153 -16.54 10.65 15.09
N MET A 154 -17.56 11.13 14.38
CA MET A 154 -17.69 10.98 12.93
C MET A 154 -16.51 11.61 12.17
N ARG A 155 -16.10 12.81 12.57
CA ARG A 155 -14.93 13.49 11.99
C ARG A 155 -13.64 12.70 12.27
N ALA A 156 -13.45 12.19 13.48
CA ALA A 156 -12.28 11.38 13.83
C ALA A 156 -12.24 10.05 13.06
N VAL A 157 -13.37 9.32 13.01
CA VAL A 157 -13.50 8.06 12.27
C VAL A 157 -13.21 8.25 10.77
N SER A 158 -13.62 9.39 10.20
CA SER A 158 -13.34 9.74 8.79
C SER A 158 -11.84 9.86 8.47
N LEU A 159 -10.98 10.08 9.48
CA LEU A 159 -9.54 10.26 9.32
C LEU A 159 -8.75 8.97 9.52
N LEU A 160 -9.37 7.89 10.00
CA LEU A 160 -8.67 6.63 10.26
C LEU A 160 -8.07 6.02 8.98
N GLY A 161 -8.71 6.25 7.84
CA GLY A 161 -8.22 5.83 6.53
C GLY A 161 -6.88 6.46 6.09
N SER A 162 -6.40 7.48 6.80
CA SER A 162 -5.08 8.10 6.56
C SER A 162 -3.91 7.12 6.64
N ALA A 163 -4.10 5.98 7.30
CA ALA A 163 -3.10 4.93 7.42
C ALA A 163 -3.07 3.94 6.22
N LEU A 164 -4.03 4.02 5.30
CA LEU A 164 -4.05 3.19 4.09
C LEU A 164 -2.91 3.59 3.14
N LYS A 165 -2.15 2.59 2.68
CA LYS A 165 -1.04 2.80 1.72
C LYS A 165 -1.50 2.77 0.27
N THR A 166 -2.74 2.32 0.04
CA THR A 166 -3.40 2.30 -1.26
C THR A 166 -4.91 2.24 -1.06
N THR A 167 -5.66 2.75 -2.04
CA THR A 167 -7.13 2.59 -2.13
C THR A 167 -7.53 1.43 -3.05
N SER A 168 -6.55 0.80 -3.71
CA SER A 168 -6.75 -0.39 -4.54
C SER A 168 -7.04 -1.65 -3.69
N PRO A 169 -7.47 -2.77 -4.30
CA PRO A 169 -7.73 -4.03 -3.60
C PRO A 169 -6.58 -4.58 -2.76
N GLU A 170 -5.34 -4.19 -3.07
CA GLU A 170 -4.15 -4.58 -2.33
C GLU A 170 -4.14 -4.08 -0.88
N ARG A 171 -5.01 -3.12 -0.49
CA ARG A 171 -5.23 -2.74 0.92
C ARG A 171 -5.67 -3.90 1.81
N SER A 172 -6.12 -5.00 1.22
CA SER A 172 -6.35 -6.27 1.94
C SER A 172 -5.06 -6.89 2.52
N PHE A 173 -3.87 -6.61 1.96
CA PHE A 173 -2.60 -6.99 2.59
C PHE A 173 -2.39 -6.19 3.87
N PRO A 174 -2.07 -6.83 5.02
CA PRO A 174 -1.84 -6.13 6.29
C PRO A 174 -0.84 -4.97 6.17
N THR A 175 0.26 -5.17 5.43
CA THR A 175 1.32 -4.16 5.23
C THR A 175 0.93 -2.99 4.34
N LEU A 176 -0.29 -2.97 3.80
CA LEU A 176 -0.87 -1.89 2.99
C LEU A 176 -2.06 -1.20 3.68
N ARG A 177 -2.42 -1.63 4.89
CA ARG A 177 -3.43 -1.04 5.75
C ARG A 177 -2.82 -0.80 7.14
N GLY A 178 -2.01 0.25 7.23
CA GLY A 178 -1.30 0.60 8.46
C GLY A 178 -2.24 0.84 9.63
N HIS A 179 -1.72 0.77 10.83
CA HIS A 179 -2.39 1.09 12.08
C HIS A 179 -3.02 2.49 12.00
N PRO A 180 -4.32 2.63 12.27
CA PRO A 180 -4.96 3.93 12.27
C PRO A 180 -4.40 4.83 13.40
N PRO A 181 -4.54 6.16 13.30
CA PRO A 181 -4.25 7.06 14.42
C PRO A 181 -5.01 6.66 15.69
N LEU A 182 -4.46 7.02 16.85
CA LEU A 182 -5.21 6.95 18.10
C LEU A 182 -6.31 8.01 18.09
N VAL A 183 -7.32 7.80 18.92
CA VAL A 183 -8.38 8.77 19.15
C VAL A 183 -8.54 8.94 20.65
N GLU A 184 -8.54 10.19 21.12
CA GLU A 184 -8.84 10.55 22.50
C GLU A 184 -9.95 11.60 22.54
N VAL A 185 -10.65 11.70 23.67
CA VAL A 185 -11.73 12.69 23.86
C VAL A 185 -11.17 13.91 24.58
N GLY A 186 -11.43 15.10 24.03
CA GLY A 186 -11.09 16.39 24.60
C GLY A 186 -12.16 17.45 24.35
N ASP A 187 -11.85 18.70 24.72
CA ASP A 187 -12.82 19.80 24.64
C ASP A 187 -13.00 20.35 23.21
N GLU A 188 -11.95 20.26 22.40
CA GLU A 188 -11.92 20.73 21.01
C GLU A 188 -11.39 19.65 20.07
N PHE A 189 -11.77 19.76 18.80
CA PHE A 189 -11.32 18.82 17.77
C PHE A 189 -9.94 19.25 17.24
N ASP A 190 -8.94 18.40 17.40
CA ASP A 190 -7.56 18.64 16.94
C ASP A 190 -7.01 17.44 16.18
N VAL A 191 -6.21 17.71 15.14
CA VAL A 191 -5.62 16.69 14.27
C VAL A 191 -4.15 17.00 14.03
N PRO A 192 -3.24 16.08 14.38
CA PRO A 192 -1.82 16.23 14.07
C PRO A 192 -1.55 16.36 12.57
N ASN A 193 -0.52 17.14 12.24
CA ASN A 193 -0.05 17.30 10.87
C ASN A 193 0.24 15.96 10.20
N GLY A 194 -0.22 15.78 8.96
CA GLY A 194 0.03 14.58 8.15
C GLY A 194 -0.94 13.42 8.40
N ILE A 195 -2.04 13.66 9.13
CA ILE A 195 -3.23 12.78 9.17
C ILE A 195 -4.28 13.38 8.25
N GLU A 196 -4.38 12.85 7.03
CA GLU A 196 -5.30 13.32 6.00
C GLU A 196 -6.15 12.16 5.47
N PRO A 197 -7.46 12.36 5.24
CA PRO A 197 -8.31 11.30 4.74
C PRO A 197 -7.99 11.02 3.27
N PRO A 198 -8.03 9.75 2.82
CA PRO A 198 -7.88 9.43 1.40
C PRO A 198 -9.08 9.95 0.60
N ASP A 199 -8.83 10.41 -0.62
CA ASP A 199 -9.89 10.85 -1.53
C ASP A 199 -10.49 9.66 -2.29
N THR A 200 -11.41 8.95 -1.62
CA THR A 200 -12.04 7.72 -2.14
C THR A 200 -13.38 7.97 -2.80
N GLY A 201 -13.99 9.14 -2.57
CA GLY A 201 -15.38 9.43 -2.94
C GLY A 201 -16.41 8.53 -2.26
N VAL A 202 -16.04 7.82 -1.19
CA VAL A 202 -16.93 6.95 -0.41
C VAL A 202 -17.39 7.66 0.85
N ARG A 203 -18.69 7.63 1.12
CA ARG A 203 -19.32 8.19 2.31
C ARG A 203 -20.20 7.15 2.99
N ILE A 204 -20.17 7.14 4.32
CA ILE A 204 -21.10 6.38 5.16
C ILE A 204 -21.96 7.42 5.87
N GLU A 205 -23.23 7.48 5.51
CA GLU A 205 -24.19 8.38 6.13
C GLU A 205 -24.87 7.62 7.27
N VAL A 206 -24.89 8.18 8.47
CA VAL A 206 -25.55 7.59 9.65
C VAL A 206 -26.13 8.68 10.55
N PRO A 207 -27.13 8.36 11.40
CA PRO A 207 -27.57 9.29 12.44
C PRO A 207 -26.39 9.69 13.34
N PRO A 208 -26.33 10.95 13.81
CA PRO A 208 -25.27 11.44 14.68
C PRO A 208 -25.46 10.91 16.11
N GLU A 209 -25.40 9.60 16.28
CA GLU A 209 -25.54 8.91 17.56
C GLU A 209 -24.49 7.80 17.64
N TYR A 210 -23.90 7.59 18.82
CA TYR A 210 -22.78 6.67 19.00
C TYR A 210 -23.11 5.22 18.60
N GLU A 211 -24.36 4.79 18.78
CA GLU A 211 -24.83 3.47 18.35
C GLU A 211 -24.73 3.26 16.84
N TYR A 212 -24.69 4.33 16.03
CA TYR A 212 -24.44 4.23 14.60
C TYR A 212 -22.99 4.51 14.21
N VAL A 213 -22.32 5.45 14.89
CA VAL A 213 -20.94 5.84 14.58
C VAL A 213 -19.94 4.72 14.89
N TYR A 214 -20.07 4.06 16.04
CA TYR A 214 -19.09 3.04 16.44
C TYR A 214 -19.10 1.81 15.51
N PRO A 215 -20.26 1.20 15.16
CA PRO A 215 -20.26 0.03 14.29
C PRO A 215 -19.63 0.26 12.91
N VAL A 216 -19.72 1.47 12.35
CA VAL A 216 -19.17 1.78 11.01
C VAL A 216 -17.67 2.06 11.02
N SER A 217 -17.03 2.20 12.19
CA SER A 217 -15.62 2.63 12.29
C SER A 217 -14.66 1.74 11.49
N SER A 218 -14.78 0.42 11.63
CA SER A 218 -13.93 -0.54 10.89
C SER A 218 -14.18 -0.53 9.39
N LEU A 219 -15.44 -0.34 8.98
CA LEU A 219 -15.81 -0.24 7.57
C LEU A 219 -15.29 1.07 6.96
N ALA A 220 -15.44 2.19 7.69
CA ALA A 220 -14.96 3.50 7.31
C ALA A 220 -13.44 3.51 7.13
N TYR A 221 -12.71 2.97 8.10
CA TYR A 221 -11.26 2.76 8.00
C TYR A 221 -10.88 1.94 6.77
N TYR A 222 -11.52 0.77 6.57
CA TYR A 222 -11.17 -0.14 5.48
C TYR A 222 -11.44 0.45 4.08
N LEU A 223 -12.49 1.24 3.95
CA LEU A 223 -12.87 1.89 2.71
C LEU A 223 -12.19 3.25 2.51
N GLY A 224 -11.54 3.80 3.55
CA GLY A 224 -11.14 5.20 3.56
C GLY A 224 -12.34 6.13 3.36
N ALA A 225 -13.48 5.82 3.98
CA ALA A 225 -14.74 6.53 3.79
C ALA A 225 -14.92 7.66 4.81
N LYS A 226 -15.58 8.74 4.38
CA LYS A 226 -16.04 9.80 5.28
C LYS A 226 -17.33 9.35 5.97
N VAL A 227 -17.41 9.51 7.29
CA VAL A 227 -18.64 9.31 8.06
C VAL A 227 -19.32 10.66 8.23
N VAL A 228 -20.56 10.78 7.77
CA VAL A 228 -21.32 12.04 7.75
C VAL A 228 -22.73 11.87 8.28
N ALA A 229 -23.30 12.92 8.86
CA ALA A 229 -24.66 12.89 9.40
C ALA A 229 -25.68 12.62 8.29
N GLY A 230 -26.64 11.75 8.58
CA GLY A 230 -27.77 11.46 7.72
C GLY A 230 -28.88 10.75 8.48
N ASP A 231 -30.12 10.84 7.99
CA ASP A 231 -31.28 10.31 8.70
C ASP A 231 -31.37 8.77 8.70
N ARG A 232 -30.61 8.11 7.81
CA ARG A 232 -30.62 6.66 7.65
C ARG A 232 -29.21 6.14 7.40
N PRO A 233 -28.86 4.96 7.94
CA PRO A 233 -27.57 4.35 7.71
C PRO A 233 -27.43 3.85 6.26
N ARG A 234 -26.50 4.42 5.49
CA ARG A 234 -26.23 3.98 4.10
C ARG A 234 -24.79 4.25 3.68
N LEU A 235 -24.31 3.43 2.76
CA LEU A 235 -23.06 3.65 2.04
C LEU A 235 -23.37 4.31 0.70
N VAL A 236 -22.67 5.40 0.38
CA VAL A 236 -22.87 6.21 -0.81
C VAL A 236 -21.52 6.47 -1.49
N THR A 237 -21.49 6.51 -2.82
CA THR A 237 -20.31 6.94 -3.58
C THR A 237 -20.62 8.17 -4.44
N ASP A 238 -19.59 8.92 -4.79
CA ASP A 238 -19.70 10.07 -5.70
C ASP A 238 -20.11 9.67 -7.13
N THR A 239 -20.01 8.37 -7.46
CA THR A 239 -20.52 7.80 -8.72
C THR A 239 -22.02 7.48 -8.68
N GLY A 240 -22.69 7.74 -7.57
CA GLY A 240 -24.13 7.53 -7.39
C GLY A 240 -24.52 6.12 -6.95
N PHE A 241 -23.56 5.27 -6.55
CA PHE A 241 -23.88 4.00 -5.92
C PHE A 241 -24.38 4.25 -4.49
N THR A 242 -25.46 3.57 -4.11
CA THR A 242 -26.02 3.62 -2.76
C THR A 242 -26.35 2.21 -2.29
N TYR A 243 -26.03 1.91 -1.03
CA TYR A 243 -26.35 0.65 -0.38
C TYR A 243 -26.91 0.90 1.02
N ASP A 244 -28.08 0.34 1.31
CA ASP A 244 -28.71 0.44 2.63
C ASP A 244 -27.92 -0.40 3.65
N LEU A 245 -27.53 0.22 4.76
CA LEU A 245 -26.82 -0.46 5.83
C LEU A 245 -27.77 -0.98 6.91
N ASP A 246 -29.06 -0.62 6.90
CA ASP A 246 -30.07 -1.23 7.78
C ASP A 246 -30.77 -2.40 7.07
N GLY A 247 -30.03 -3.50 6.94
CA GLY A 247 -30.53 -4.71 6.29
C GLY A 247 -31.47 -5.53 7.18
N ALA A 248 -32.01 -6.62 6.63
CA ALA A 248 -32.96 -7.51 7.32
C ALA A 248 -32.41 -8.14 8.62
N GLU A 249 -31.10 -8.23 8.77
CA GLU A 249 -30.42 -8.75 9.97
C GLU A 249 -30.11 -7.65 11.00
N GLY A 250 -30.47 -6.40 10.72
CA GLY A 250 -30.11 -5.22 11.49
C GLY A 250 -28.86 -4.49 10.96
N PHE A 251 -28.70 -3.25 11.40
CA PHE A 251 -27.64 -2.34 10.99
C PHE A 251 -26.22 -2.90 11.25
N GLU A 252 -25.89 -3.27 12.49
CA GLU A 252 -24.54 -3.71 12.85
C GLU A 252 -24.10 -4.97 12.09
N GLN A 253 -25.02 -5.95 11.98
CA GLN A 253 -24.78 -7.20 11.27
C GLN A 253 -24.52 -6.94 9.78
N THR A 254 -25.28 -6.01 9.20
CA THR A 254 -25.14 -5.59 7.81
C THR A 254 -23.81 -4.88 7.58
N VAL A 255 -23.40 -3.94 8.43
CA VAL A 255 -22.08 -3.29 8.36
C VAL A 255 -20.94 -4.31 8.39
N GLY A 256 -20.99 -5.24 9.34
CA GLY A 256 -20.00 -6.32 9.44
C GLY A 256 -19.99 -7.22 8.20
N ARG A 257 -21.16 -7.52 7.62
CA ARG A 257 -21.29 -8.29 6.39
C ARG A 257 -20.68 -7.56 5.19
N VAL A 258 -20.92 -6.26 5.05
CA VAL A 258 -20.34 -5.42 3.99
C VAL A 258 -18.82 -5.38 4.09
N LEU A 259 -18.26 -5.23 5.30
CA LEU A 259 -16.81 -5.28 5.50
C LEU A 259 -16.23 -6.63 5.08
N ARG A 260 -16.79 -7.74 5.56
CA ARG A 260 -16.33 -9.10 5.20
C ARG A 260 -16.41 -9.35 3.69
N GLN A 261 -17.52 -8.95 3.06
CA GLN A 261 -17.71 -9.11 1.63
C GLN A 261 -16.70 -8.29 0.84
N THR A 262 -16.52 -7.02 1.19
CA THR A 262 -15.55 -6.13 0.49
C THR A 262 -14.14 -6.66 0.66
N PHE A 263 -13.74 -7.04 1.88
CA PHE A 263 -12.43 -7.61 2.15
C PHE A 263 -12.17 -8.89 1.35
N LEU A 264 -13.16 -9.78 1.25
CA LEU A 264 -13.05 -10.99 0.44
C LEU A 264 -12.88 -10.66 -1.04
N LEU A 265 -13.68 -9.72 -1.57
CA LEU A 265 -13.59 -9.29 -2.96
C LEU A 265 -12.20 -8.68 -3.25
N ASP A 266 -11.70 -7.84 -2.36
CA ASP A 266 -10.36 -7.28 -2.50
C ASP A 266 -9.27 -8.37 -2.43
N CYS A 267 -9.42 -9.37 -1.55
CA CYS A 267 -8.50 -10.50 -1.46
C CYS A 267 -8.38 -11.29 -2.77
N VAL A 268 -9.49 -11.50 -3.48
CA VAL A 268 -9.47 -12.24 -4.75
C VAL A 268 -9.05 -11.35 -5.93
N THR A 269 -9.40 -10.06 -5.90
CA THR A 269 -9.11 -9.11 -6.99
C THR A 269 -7.67 -8.60 -6.97
N ARG A 270 -7.03 -8.47 -5.81
CA ARG A 270 -5.65 -7.97 -5.68
C ARG A 270 -4.60 -8.75 -6.48
N THR A 271 -4.96 -9.97 -6.91
CA THR A 271 -4.13 -10.82 -7.78
C THR A 271 -3.95 -10.26 -9.19
N GLU A 272 -4.71 -9.23 -9.57
CA GLU A 272 -4.62 -8.55 -10.86
C GLU A 272 -3.81 -7.24 -10.82
N GLY A 273 -3.35 -6.79 -9.65
CA GLY A 273 -2.57 -5.56 -9.52
C GLY A 273 -1.13 -5.83 -9.08
N TYR A 274 -0.70 -5.38 -7.89
CA TYR A 274 0.73 -5.38 -7.53
C TYR A 274 1.36 -6.78 -7.55
N TYR A 275 0.61 -7.79 -7.10
CA TYR A 275 1.07 -9.17 -6.98
C TYR A 275 0.27 -10.07 -7.92
N GLN A 276 0.97 -10.91 -8.69
CA GLN A 276 0.34 -11.93 -9.53
C GLN A 276 0.38 -13.27 -8.79
N VAL A 277 -0.74 -13.71 -8.21
CA VAL A 277 -0.83 -14.95 -7.42
C VAL A 277 -2.07 -15.75 -7.84
N ASP A 278 -1.92 -17.04 -8.14
CA ASP A 278 -3.08 -17.93 -8.38
C ASP A 278 -3.74 -18.30 -7.05
N LEU A 279 -5.01 -17.89 -6.87
CA LEU A 279 -5.79 -18.18 -5.68
C LEU A 279 -6.97 -19.11 -6.03
N HIS A 280 -7.11 -20.19 -5.27
CA HIS A 280 -8.24 -21.11 -5.42
C HIS A 280 -9.58 -20.40 -5.16
N GLU A 281 -9.62 -19.53 -4.15
CA GLU A 281 -10.78 -18.75 -3.74
C GLU A 281 -11.29 -17.86 -4.87
N ARG A 282 -10.38 -17.27 -5.67
CA ARG A 282 -10.73 -16.46 -6.83
C ARG A 282 -11.55 -17.25 -7.82
N ARG A 283 -11.09 -18.45 -8.21
CA ARG A 283 -11.82 -19.33 -9.15
C ARG A 283 -13.22 -19.69 -8.63
N ARG A 284 -13.35 -19.93 -7.31
CA ARG A 284 -14.65 -20.23 -6.69
C ARG A 284 -15.60 -19.03 -6.73
N VAL A 285 -15.10 -17.84 -6.43
CA VAL A 285 -15.89 -16.61 -6.45
C VAL A 285 -16.33 -16.25 -7.89
N GLU A 286 -15.41 -16.30 -8.86
CA GLU A 286 -15.71 -16.03 -10.27
C GLU A 286 -16.84 -16.94 -10.80
N SER A 287 -16.85 -18.22 -10.39
CA SER A 287 -17.89 -19.18 -10.81
C SER A 287 -19.31 -18.81 -10.34
N ARG A 288 -19.41 -17.99 -9.30
CA ARG A 288 -20.69 -17.57 -8.68
C ARG A 288 -21.13 -16.17 -9.12
N LEU A 289 -20.23 -15.39 -9.72
CA LEU A 289 -20.53 -14.04 -10.19
C LEU A 289 -20.91 -14.10 -11.66
N THR A 290 -22.23 -14.15 -11.92
CA THR A 290 -22.80 -14.29 -13.27
C THR A 290 -22.50 -13.11 -14.21
N TRP A 291 -22.14 -11.94 -13.68
CA TRP A 291 -21.71 -10.77 -14.46
C TRP A 291 -20.19 -10.74 -14.73
N ILE A 292 -19.41 -11.66 -14.15
CA ILE A 292 -17.96 -11.79 -14.37
C ILE A 292 -17.66 -12.86 -15.45
N SER A 293 -18.67 -13.58 -15.96
CA SER A 293 -18.44 -14.55 -17.03
C SER A 293 -18.18 -13.86 -18.38
N PRO A 294 -17.07 -14.18 -19.08
CA PRO A 294 -16.77 -13.63 -20.40
C PRO A 294 -17.65 -14.30 -21.46
N ARG A 295 -18.95 -13.98 -21.49
CA ARG A 295 -19.83 -14.38 -22.61
C ARG A 295 -19.86 -13.28 -23.65
N SER A 296 -18.85 -13.30 -24.54
CA SER A 296 -18.95 -13.05 -26.01
C SER A 296 -17.66 -12.50 -26.61
N THR A 297 -16.59 -13.31 -26.64
CA THR A 297 -15.62 -13.22 -27.73
C THR A 297 -15.30 -14.62 -28.20
N THR A 298 -16.09 -15.11 -29.14
CA THR A 298 -15.71 -16.22 -30.01
C THR A 298 -14.39 -15.87 -30.69
N GLY A 299 -13.35 -16.67 -30.41
CA GLY A 299 -12.11 -16.71 -31.17
C GLY A 299 -11.13 -15.57 -30.92
N ARG A 300 -10.46 -15.54 -29.76
CA ARG A 300 -9.10 -14.98 -29.61
C ARG A 300 -8.45 -15.53 -28.33
N SER A 301 -7.12 -15.65 -28.37
CA SER A 301 -6.31 -16.48 -27.49
C SER A 301 -6.40 -16.13 -25.98
N PRO A 302 -5.87 -16.98 -25.08
CA PRO A 302 -6.04 -16.90 -23.62
C PRO A 302 -5.54 -15.61 -22.94
N THR A 303 -4.89 -14.70 -23.67
CA THR A 303 -4.41 -13.42 -23.13
C THR A 303 -5.50 -12.35 -22.98
N ALA A 304 -6.71 -12.57 -23.51
CA ALA A 304 -7.78 -11.57 -23.53
C ALA A 304 -8.61 -11.46 -22.23
N SER A 305 -8.54 -12.43 -21.30
CA SER A 305 -9.31 -12.41 -20.05
C SER A 305 -8.84 -11.36 -19.03
N LYS A 306 -7.67 -10.75 -19.24
CA LYS A 306 -7.05 -9.75 -18.35
C LYS A 306 -7.71 -8.36 -18.36
N ARG A 307 -8.77 -8.13 -19.14
CA ARG A 307 -9.32 -6.77 -19.38
C ARG A 307 -10.58 -6.39 -18.60
N ILE A 308 -11.17 -7.30 -17.83
CA ILE A 308 -12.48 -7.06 -17.19
C ILE A 308 -12.36 -6.30 -15.85
N TRP A 309 -11.17 -6.29 -15.21
CA TRP A 309 -10.98 -5.64 -13.91
C TRP A 309 -10.30 -4.26 -13.96
N ALA A 310 -9.83 -3.82 -15.14
CA ALA A 310 -9.28 -2.48 -15.31
C ALA A 310 -10.41 -1.44 -15.41
N CYS A 311 -10.96 -1.05 -14.26
CA CYS A 311 -11.79 0.13 -14.18
C CYS A 311 -10.96 1.35 -14.65
N ARG A 312 -11.52 2.09 -15.61
CA ARG A 312 -10.87 3.15 -16.40
C ARG A 312 -10.26 4.26 -15.52
N SER A 313 -8.96 4.20 -15.26
CA SER A 313 -8.16 5.38 -14.90
C SER A 313 -7.62 6.06 -16.17
N ARG A 314 -8.51 6.56 -17.04
CA ARG A 314 -8.09 7.51 -18.08
C ARG A 314 -7.90 8.88 -17.45
N ARG A 315 -6.66 9.22 -17.06
CA ARG A 315 -6.25 10.60 -16.85
C ARG A 315 -6.53 11.41 -18.11
N SER A 316 -7.32 12.46 -17.99
CA SER A 316 -7.52 13.48 -19.01
C SER A 316 -6.19 14.20 -19.27
N ARG A 317 -5.55 13.89 -20.39
CA ARG A 317 -4.65 14.84 -21.05
C ARG A 317 -5.51 15.77 -21.89
N THR A 318 -5.85 16.93 -21.35
CA THR A 318 -6.27 18.07 -22.18
C THR A 318 -5.03 18.89 -22.52
N GLN A 319 -4.89 19.10 -23.82
CA GLN A 319 -3.78 19.71 -24.51
C GLN A 319 -3.71 21.22 -24.23
N SER A 320 -2.50 21.75 -24.09
CA SER A 320 -2.21 23.17 -24.27
C SER A 320 -2.42 23.56 -25.74
N PRO A 321 -3.09 24.68 -26.06
CA PRO A 321 -3.11 25.19 -27.42
C PRO A 321 -1.85 26.02 -27.68
N THR A 322 -0.98 25.54 -28.56
CA THR A 322 -0.07 26.40 -29.33
C THR A 322 -0.88 27.11 -30.42
N GLY A 323 -0.58 28.40 -30.60
CA GLY A 323 -1.48 29.36 -31.22
C GLY A 323 -1.46 29.45 -32.73
N ARG A 324 -2.35 30.34 -33.20
CA ARG A 324 -2.09 31.41 -34.15
C ARG A 324 -2.88 32.63 -33.72
#